data_AF-A0ABD0T579-F1
#
_entry.id   AF-A0ABD0T579-F1
#
_cell.length_a   1.000
_cell.length_b   1.000
_cell.length_c   1.000
_cell.angle_alpha   90.00
_cell.angle_beta   90.00
_cell.angle_gamma   90.00
#
_symmetry.space_group_name_H-M   'P 1'
#
loop_
_entity.id
_entity.type
_entity.pdbx_description
1 polymer ?
#
loop_
_entity_poly.entity_id
_entity_poly.type
_entity_poly.pdbx_seq_one_letter_code
_entity_poly.pdbx_strand_id
1 'polypeptide(L)'
;MASRVVFLVCLLVVLINTVYTAPPEEAKPLDCPAGEYYEKCSIAVCTRTCEHIRVSYPCPGIAPGCFMPECLCSDGKLRNDDGKCVSYKECL
;
A
#
# COMPACT_ATOMS: atom_id res chain seq x y z
N MET A 1 -35.32 -25.55 -27.27
CA MET A 1 -34.65 -24.23 -27.34
C MET A 1 -34.61 -23.54 -25.97
N ALA A 2 -35.71 -23.48 -25.21
CA ALA A 2 -35.75 -22.82 -23.89
C ALA A 2 -34.74 -23.35 -22.85
N SER A 3 -34.52 -24.66 -22.79
CA SER A 3 -33.62 -25.28 -21.80
C SER A 3 -32.13 -24.88 -21.98
N ARG A 4 -31.67 -24.67 -23.23
CA ARG A 4 -30.32 -24.17 -23.52
C ARG A 4 -30.14 -22.70 -23.11
N VAL A 5 -31.18 -21.89 -23.31
CA VAL A 5 -31.17 -20.47 -22.92
C VAL A 5 -31.12 -20.34 -21.39
N VAL A 6 -31.94 -21.12 -20.67
CA VAL A 6 -31.92 -21.14 -19.21
C VAL A 6 -30.57 -21.56 -18.67
N PHE A 7 -29.97 -22.60 -19.24
CA PHE A 7 -28.64 -23.08 -18.82
C PHE A 7 -27.55 -22.01 -19.03
N LEU A 8 -27.56 -21.33 -20.17
CA LEU A 8 -26.62 -20.24 -20.46
C LEU A 8 -26.80 -19.05 -19.50
N VAL A 9 -28.05 -18.70 -19.18
CA VAL A 9 -28.35 -17.63 -18.20
C VAL A 9 -27.86 -18.02 -16.80
N CYS A 10 -28.08 -19.26 -16.36
CA CYS A 10 -27.59 -19.74 -15.08
C CYS A 10 -26.05 -19.71 -15.00
N LEU A 11 -25.36 -20.15 -16.05
CA LEU A 11 -23.89 -20.07 -16.11
C LEU A 11 -23.39 -18.63 -16.03
N LEU A 12 -24.02 -17.70 -16.75
CA LEU A 12 -23.68 -16.28 -16.68
C LEU A 12 -23.88 -15.73 -15.26
N VAL A 13 -25.03 -16.01 -14.63
CA VAL A 13 -25.32 -15.56 -13.25
C VAL A 13 -24.31 -16.13 -12.25
N VAL A 14 -23.92 -17.40 -12.37
CA VAL A 14 -22.91 -18.02 -11.50
C VAL A 14 -21.55 -17.34 -11.69
N LEU A 15 -21.13 -17.11 -12.93
CA LEU A 15 -19.85 -16.43 -13.23
C LEU A 15 -19.81 -15.01 -12.65
N ILE A 16 -20.89 -14.24 -12.82
CA ILE A 16 -20.97 -12.86 -12.31
C ILE A 16 -20.86 -12.84 -10.78
N ASN A 17 -21.52 -13.76 -10.08
CA ASN A 17 -21.45 -13.84 -8.61
C ASN A 17 -20.06 -14.29 -8.12
N THR A 18 -19.38 -15.19 -8.84
CA THR A 18 -18.01 -15.62 -8.45
C THR A 18 -16.94 -14.55 -8.64
N VAL A 19 -17.10 -13.65 -9.63
CA VAL A 19 -16.19 -12.51 -9.82
C VAL A 19 -16.38 -11.46 -8.73
N TYR A 20 -17.62 -11.29 -8.26
CA TYR A 20 -17.96 -10.27 -7.27
C TYR A 20 -17.43 -10.57 -5.85
N THR A 21 -17.18 -11.83 -5.51
CA THR A 21 -16.70 -12.23 -4.18
C THR A 21 -15.18 -12.36 -4.07
N ALA A 22 -14.44 -12.14 -5.16
CA ALA A 22 -12.98 -12.10 -5.08
C ALA A 22 -12.58 -10.96 -4.12
N PRO A 23 -11.83 -11.24 -3.03
CA PRO A 23 -11.18 -10.19 -2.27
C PRO A 23 -10.36 -9.35 -3.24
N PRO A 24 -10.28 -8.02 -3.08
CA PRO A 24 -9.37 -7.21 -3.88
C PRO A 24 -8.00 -7.87 -3.79
N GLU A 25 -7.51 -8.34 -4.93
CA GLU A 25 -6.28 -9.10 -5.06
C GLU A 25 -5.23 -8.41 -4.18
N GLU A 26 -4.76 -9.09 -3.13
CA GLU A 26 -3.76 -8.51 -2.24
C GLU A 26 -2.57 -8.14 -3.11
N ALA A 27 -2.43 -6.83 -3.37
CA ALA A 27 -1.42 -6.34 -4.28
C ALA A 27 -0.07 -6.88 -3.81
N LYS A 28 0.65 -7.54 -4.73
CA LYS A 28 1.98 -8.08 -4.44
C LYS A 28 2.80 -6.96 -3.77
N PRO A 29 3.44 -7.22 -2.61
CA PRO A 29 4.32 -6.25 -1.98
C PRO A 29 5.38 -5.74 -2.96
N LEU A 30 5.69 -4.45 -2.90
CA LEU A 30 6.76 -3.86 -3.72
C LEU A 30 8.09 -4.55 -3.34
N ASP A 31 8.90 -4.89 -4.34
CA ASP A 31 10.26 -5.39 -4.12
C ASP A 31 11.15 -4.20 -3.71
N CYS A 32 11.38 -4.06 -2.41
CA CYS A 32 12.15 -2.94 -1.85
C CYS A 32 13.66 -3.17 -1.90
N PRO A 33 14.47 -2.11 -2.07
CA PRO A 33 15.92 -2.22 -2.05
C PRO A 33 16.44 -2.59 -0.65
N ALA A 34 17.69 -3.03 -0.59
CA ALA A 34 18.31 -3.42 0.67
C ALA A 34 18.34 -2.26 1.69
N GLY A 35 17.94 -2.54 2.93
CA GLY A 35 17.83 -1.53 4.00
C GLY A 35 16.50 -0.77 4.00
N GLU A 36 15.53 -1.23 3.22
CA GLU A 36 14.16 -0.71 3.20
C GLU A 36 13.15 -1.84 3.35
N TYR A 37 11.95 -1.51 3.83
CA TYR A 37 10.84 -2.44 3.96
C TYR A 37 9.59 -1.91 3.27
N TYR A 38 8.77 -2.84 2.78
CA TYR A 38 7.49 -2.52 2.18
C TYR A 38 6.49 -2.08 3.25
N GLU A 39 5.87 -0.93 3.06
CA GLU A 39 4.75 -0.44 3.85
C GLU A 39 3.53 -0.28 2.93
N LYS A 40 2.40 -0.87 3.29
CA LYS A 40 1.16 -0.79 2.50
C LYS A 40 0.52 0.59 2.57
N CYS A 41 0.66 1.27 3.70
CA CYS A 41 0.11 2.60 3.94
C CYS A 41 1.21 3.52 4.49
N SER A 42 2.01 4.12 3.61
CA SER A 42 3.19 4.89 4.03
C SER A 42 2.87 6.08 4.92
N ILE A 43 1.66 6.64 4.81
CA ILE A 43 1.16 7.71 5.68
C ILE A 43 0.88 7.26 7.12
N ALA A 44 0.82 5.95 7.38
CA ALA A 44 0.76 5.43 8.74
C ALA A 44 2.07 5.66 9.51
N VAL A 45 3.18 5.81 8.77
CA VAL A 45 4.47 6.19 9.33
C VAL A 45 4.60 7.70 9.28
N CYS A 46 4.33 8.33 10.43
CA CYS A 46 4.27 9.78 10.54
C CYS A 46 5.60 10.49 10.19
N THR A 47 6.72 9.97 10.68
CA THR A 47 8.06 10.53 10.41
C THR A 47 8.83 9.55 9.53
N ARG A 48 8.95 9.86 8.24
CA ARG A 48 9.58 8.99 7.22
C ARG A 48 10.68 9.68 6.41
N THR A 49 10.72 11.00 6.40
CA THR A 49 11.74 11.81 5.72
C THR A 49 12.43 12.76 6.70
N CYS A 50 13.62 13.24 6.34
CA CYS A 50 14.31 14.27 7.14
C CYS A 50 13.48 15.57 7.24
N GLU A 51 12.67 15.88 6.22
CA GLU A 51 11.82 17.07 6.22
C GLU A 51 10.77 17.04 7.33
N HIS A 52 10.24 15.85 7.68
CA HIS A 52 9.31 15.71 8.80
C HIS A 52 9.93 16.00 10.18
N ILE A 53 11.27 16.00 10.28
CA ILE A 53 11.95 16.46 11.50
C ILE A 53 12.12 17.98 11.48
N ARG A 54 12.56 18.53 10.33
CA ARG A 54 12.86 19.95 10.18
C ARG A 54 11.59 20.80 10.34
N VAL A 55 10.48 20.28 9.86
CA VAL A 55 9.16 20.91 9.97
C VAL A 55 8.21 19.94 10.67
N SER A 56 7.70 20.37 11.82
CA SER A 56 6.71 19.58 12.57
C SER A 56 5.38 19.59 11.83
N TYR A 57 5.06 18.48 11.16
CA TYR A 57 3.76 18.24 10.56
C TYR A 57 2.91 17.34 11.45
N PRO A 58 1.60 17.59 11.59
CA PRO A 58 0.71 16.65 12.25
C PRO A 58 0.64 15.34 11.46
N CYS A 59 0.60 14.20 12.15
CA CYS A 59 0.40 12.91 11.51
C CYS A 59 -0.97 12.88 10.82
N PRO A 60 -1.06 12.41 9.56
CA PRO A 60 -2.32 12.37 8.84
C PRO A 60 -3.27 11.33 9.45
N GLY A 61 -4.58 11.61 9.36
CA GLY A 61 -5.60 10.62 9.70
C GLY A 61 -5.61 9.48 8.68
N ILE A 62 -5.64 8.23 9.16
CA ILE A 62 -5.60 7.03 8.31
C ILE A 62 -7.03 6.56 8.05
N ALA A 63 -7.44 6.55 6.78
CA ALA A 63 -8.74 6.01 6.39
C ALA A 63 -8.74 4.47 6.41
N PRO A 64 -9.89 3.82 6.70
CA PRO A 64 -10.03 2.37 6.54
C PRO A 64 -9.65 1.92 5.13
N GLY A 65 -8.86 0.85 5.05
CA GLY A 65 -8.39 0.33 3.76
C GLY A 65 -7.30 1.16 3.07
N CYS A 66 -6.60 2.04 3.80
CA CYS A 66 -5.48 2.81 3.26
C CYS A 66 -4.53 1.94 2.41
N PHE A 67 -4.26 2.43 1.20
CA PHE A 67 -3.36 1.81 0.25
C PHE A 67 -2.51 2.89 -0.41
N MET A 68 -1.35 3.14 0.17
CA MET A 68 -0.32 4.05 -0.31
C MET A 68 1.02 3.32 -0.18
N PRO A 69 1.26 2.31 -1.03
CA PRO A 69 2.41 1.44 -0.88
C PRO A 69 3.71 2.20 -1.15
N GLU A 70 4.70 2.06 -0.26
CA GLU A 70 6.02 2.69 -0.41
C GLU A 70 7.09 1.82 0.27
N CYS A 71 8.33 1.91 -0.22
CA CYS A 71 9.47 1.37 0.49
C CYS A 71 9.98 2.42 1.48
N LEU A 72 9.92 2.08 2.77
CA LEU A 72 10.35 2.93 3.86
C LEU A 72 11.70 2.47 4.40
N CYS A 73 12.47 3.42 4.91
CA CYS A 73 13.79 3.15 5.48
C CYS A 73 13.68 2.28 6.75
N SER A 74 14.46 1.20 6.80
CA SER A 74 14.53 0.32 7.97
C SER A 74 15.28 0.97 9.14
N ASP A 75 15.21 0.34 10.31
CA ASP A 75 16.02 0.68 11.50
C ASP A 75 15.82 2.12 12.03
N GLY A 76 14.64 2.69 11.84
CA GLY A 76 14.33 4.06 12.28
C GLY A 76 15.10 5.15 11.50
N LYS A 77 15.69 4.79 10.35
CA LYS A 77 16.29 5.74 9.42
C LYS A 77 15.20 6.52 8.68
N LEU A 78 15.59 7.63 8.09
CA LEU A 78 14.72 8.55 7.38
C LEU A 78 15.31 8.84 6.01
N ARG A 79 14.44 9.04 5.02
CA ARG A 79 14.89 9.39 3.68
C ARG A 79 15.27 10.88 3.63
N ASN A 80 16.50 11.16 3.21
CA ASN A 80 16.97 12.52 2.98
C ASN A 80 16.59 13.02 1.56
N ASP A 81 16.98 14.26 1.25
CA ASP A 81 16.67 14.90 -0.03
C ASP A 81 17.40 14.26 -1.23
N ASP A 82 18.48 13.51 -0.98
CA ASP A 82 19.18 12.68 -1.98
C ASP A 82 18.53 11.31 -2.20
N GLY A 83 17.44 11.01 -1.50
CA GLY A 83 16.75 9.72 -1.56
C GLY A 83 17.40 8.59 -0.75
N LYS A 84 18.38 8.90 0.13
CA LYS A 84 19.11 7.91 0.94
C LYS A 84 18.51 7.76 2.34
N CYS A 85 18.50 6.54 2.85
CA CYS A 85 18.14 6.26 4.24
C CYS A 85 19.31 6.59 5.19
N VAL A 86 19.14 7.67 5.96
CA VAL A 86 20.13 8.18 6.90
C VAL A 86 19.57 8.15 8.33
N SER A 87 20.45 8.18 9.33
CA SER A 87 20.04 8.24 10.73
C SER A 87 19.40 9.58 11.07
N TYR A 88 18.62 9.61 12.16
CA TYR A 88 18.04 10.84 12.71
C TYR A 88 19.08 11.96 12.88
N LYS A 89 20.29 11.62 13.35
CA LYS A 89 21.37 12.61 13.57
C LYS A 89 21.92 13.21 12.28
N GLU A 90 21.84 12.49 11.16
CA GLU A 90 22.28 12.98 9.85
C GLU A 90 21.21 13.87 9.19
N CYS A 91 19.97 13.86 9.69
CA CYS A 91 18.91 14.76 9.23
C CYS A 91 18.93 16.15 9.90
N LEU A 92 19.55 16.25 11.08
CA LEU A 92 19.72 17.50 11.85
C LEU A 92 20.87 18.34 11.27
#